data_AF-A0A2D5G424-F1
#
_entry.id   AF-A0A2D5G424-F1
#
_cell.length_a   1.000
_cell.length_b   1.000
_cell.length_c   1.000
_cell.angle_alpha   90.00
_cell.angle_beta   90.00
_cell.angle_gamma   90.00
#
_symmetry.space_group_name_H-M   'P 1'
#
loop_
_entity.id
_entity.type
_entity.pdbx_description
1 polymer ?
#
loop_
_entity_poly.entity_id
_entity_poly.type
_entity_poly.pdbx_seq_one_letter_code
_entity_poly.pdbx_strand_id
1 'polypeptide(L)'
;MNLTPENQSLLGQISQSQPKLDSNIILESLVKNLEFVICKIPERASKKDLFEALARTVRDRLILQLNETEQRYEKSDTKQVNYLSLEYLIGRSLRNNLVNMGIYDVCQDAMEQLGMDLREIEECERDAGLGNGGLGRLAACFLDSMATLQLPAFGYGIRYEYGIFQQKFENGQQIEFPDGWLQSGYPWEIRRPHINYPVRFYGRVIDEPEEKGGSKRRWVEAEQARAVAFDVPISGYSNETVNTLRLWSARAVRDFDLASFNRGDYLQAVMDKQRVETISKVLYPNDQAFSGKELRLKQQYFFVSASLQDMIVRFKTRNRPWMAFPEYMAIQLNDTHPSIAIPELMRLLIDEEALEWDEAWQICRQTFAYTNHTVLPEALERWSVELLNNLLPRHMELIYQINDRFLHEVRHQNLRDPGLLSRVSMIEEGWEKQVRMPFLSIVG
;
A
#
# COMPACT_ATOMS: atom_id res chain seq x y z
N MET A 1 9.94 23.71 12.19
CA MET A 1 10.55 24.96 11.67
C MET A 1 10.71 24.79 10.18
N ASN A 2 10.15 25.69 9.38
CA ASN A 2 10.38 25.69 7.93
C ASN A 2 11.64 26.53 7.66
N LEU A 3 12.49 26.06 6.75
CA LEU A 3 13.66 26.80 6.28
C LEU A 3 13.23 28.15 5.70
N THR A 4 14.08 29.18 5.83
CA THR A 4 13.87 30.45 5.14
C THR A 4 13.95 30.24 3.62
N PRO A 5 13.28 31.08 2.81
CA PRO A 5 13.36 31.00 1.34
C PRO A 5 14.80 31.05 0.81
N GLU A 6 15.69 31.81 1.47
CA GLU A 6 17.12 31.88 1.12
C GLU A 6 17.82 30.54 1.36
N ASN A 7 17.54 29.88 2.48
CA ASN A 7 18.10 28.55 2.77
C ASN A 7 17.53 27.48 1.83
N GLN A 8 16.25 27.58 1.45
CA GLN A 8 15.65 26.70 0.44
C GLN A 8 16.33 26.90 -0.93
N SER A 9 16.58 28.16 -1.31
CA SER A 9 17.28 28.50 -2.56
C SER A 9 18.72 27.98 -2.56
N LEU A 10 19.45 28.09 -1.46
CA LEU A 10 20.81 27.57 -1.33
C LEU A 10 20.85 26.05 -1.52
N LEU A 11 19.93 25.32 -0.86
CA LEU A 11 19.81 23.88 -1.02
C LEU A 11 19.43 23.48 -2.46
N GLY A 12 18.53 24.24 -3.09
CA GLY A 12 18.16 24.04 -4.49
C GLY A 12 19.34 24.19 -5.45
N GLN A 13 20.20 25.20 -5.25
CA GLN A 13 21.39 25.41 -6.08
C GLN A 13 22.41 24.28 -5.92
N ILE A 14 22.64 23.79 -4.71
CA ILE A 14 23.54 22.66 -4.45
C ILE A 14 23.01 21.37 -5.09
N SER A 15 21.69 21.21 -5.19
CA SER A 15 21.04 20.02 -5.74
C SER A 15 21.04 19.95 -7.28
N GLN A 16 21.29 21.05 -8.00
CA GLN A 16 21.06 21.14 -9.46
C GLN A 16 22.24 20.70 -10.34
N SER A 17 23.43 20.44 -9.79
CA SER A 17 24.56 19.95 -10.59
C SER A 17 24.60 18.43 -10.60
N GLN A 18 24.04 17.80 -11.64
CA GLN A 18 24.30 16.39 -11.91
C GLN A 18 25.21 16.25 -13.14
N PRO A 19 26.38 15.62 -13.00
CA PRO A 19 27.21 15.32 -14.16
C PRO A 19 26.51 14.28 -15.04
N LYS A 20 26.75 14.35 -16.36
CA LYS A 20 26.28 13.35 -17.31
C LYS A 20 26.75 11.97 -16.87
N LEU A 21 25.85 10.99 -16.81
CA LEU A 21 26.19 9.64 -16.36
C LEU A 21 27.14 8.97 -17.35
N ASP A 22 28.35 8.69 -16.90
CA ASP A 22 29.33 7.84 -17.57
C ASP A 22 29.80 6.73 -16.63
N SER A 23 30.57 5.79 -17.16
CA SER A 23 31.06 4.63 -16.41
C SER A 23 31.88 5.04 -15.18
N ASN A 24 32.68 6.10 -15.28
CA ASN A 24 33.56 6.53 -14.19
C ASN A 24 32.75 7.11 -13.02
N ILE A 25 31.72 7.91 -13.30
CA ILE A 25 30.83 8.45 -12.28
C ILE A 25 30.03 7.33 -11.59
N ILE A 26 29.62 6.30 -12.33
CA ILE A 26 28.98 5.11 -11.75
C ILE A 26 29.95 4.38 -10.83
N LEU A 27 31.19 4.16 -11.26
CA LEU A 27 32.22 3.51 -10.45
C LEU A 27 32.55 4.28 -9.18
N GLU A 28 32.75 5.59 -9.28
CA GLU A 28 32.99 6.45 -8.11
C GLU A 28 31.84 6.40 -7.10
N SER A 29 30.60 6.43 -7.60
CA SER A 29 29.39 6.34 -6.76
C SER A 29 29.28 4.95 -6.11
N LEU A 30 29.59 3.88 -6.86
CA LEU A 30 29.58 2.52 -6.37
C LEU A 30 30.60 2.33 -5.26
N VAL A 31 31.85 2.78 -5.46
CA VAL A 31 32.91 2.69 -4.44
C VAL A 31 32.51 3.46 -3.19
N LYS A 32 31.96 4.68 -3.33
CA LYS A 32 31.44 5.44 -2.18
C LYS A 32 30.36 4.67 -1.42
N ASN A 33 29.40 4.07 -2.13
CA ASN A 33 28.35 3.27 -1.49
C ASN A 33 28.93 2.02 -0.83
N LEU A 34 29.91 1.37 -1.44
CA LEU A 34 30.58 0.18 -0.90
C LEU A 34 31.35 0.50 0.39
N GLU A 35 32.10 1.60 0.42
CA GLU A 35 32.92 2.01 1.56
C GLU A 35 32.10 2.64 2.69
N PHE A 36 31.16 3.54 2.37
CA PHE A 36 30.47 4.36 3.37
C PHE A 36 29.08 3.86 3.75
N VAL A 37 28.44 3.03 2.91
CA VAL A 37 27.10 2.48 3.20
C VAL A 37 27.14 1.00 3.51
N ILE A 38 27.84 0.21 2.70
CA ILE A 38 28.01 -1.24 2.92
C ILE A 38 29.16 -1.52 3.91
N CYS A 39 30.05 -0.54 4.13
CA CYS A 39 31.18 -0.62 5.06
C CYS A 39 32.14 -1.76 4.72
N LYS A 40 32.49 -1.90 3.43
CA LYS A 40 33.40 -2.93 2.91
C LYS A 40 34.65 -2.32 2.32
N ILE A 41 35.75 -3.04 2.50
CA ILE A 41 37.01 -2.79 1.80
C ILE A 41 36.83 -3.27 0.35
N PRO A 42 37.04 -2.42 -0.68
CA PRO A 42 36.78 -2.78 -2.08
C PRO A 42 37.40 -4.11 -2.53
N GLU A 43 38.64 -4.39 -2.11
CA GLU A 43 39.38 -5.61 -2.48
C GLU A 43 38.80 -6.90 -1.85
N ARG A 44 37.88 -6.77 -0.89
CA ARG A 44 37.23 -7.89 -0.18
C ARG A 44 35.73 -7.98 -0.45
N ALA A 45 35.20 -7.16 -1.37
CA ALA A 45 33.79 -7.12 -1.67
C ALA A 45 33.35 -8.41 -2.39
N SER A 46 32.29 -9.03 -1.86
CA SER A 46 31.61 -10.12 -2.56
C SER A 46 30.71 -9.58 -3.68
N LYS A 47 30.25 -10.45 -4.59
CA LYS A 47 29.24 -10.10 -5.61
C LYS A 47 27.98 -9.48 -5.00
N LYS A 48 27.58 -9.96 -3.82
CA LYS A 48 26.43 -9.43 -3.08
C LYS A 48 26.68 -8.02 -2.55
N ASP A 49 27.89 -7.74 -2.04
CA ASP A 49 28.27 -6.40 -1.58
C ASP A 49 28.27 -5.41 -2.76
N LEU A 50 28.77 -5.84 -3.93
CA LEU A 50 28.76 -5.06 -5.16
C LEU A 50 27.35 -4.83 -5.69
N PHE A 51 26.48 -5.84 -5.63
CA PHE A 51 25.05 -5.69 -5.94
C PHE A 51 24.41 -4.62 -5.05
N GLU A 52 24.56 -4.71 -3.73
CA GLU A 52 23.95 -3.72 -2.83
C GLU A 52 24.50 -2.31 -3.08
N ALA A 53 25.81 -2.17 -3.31
CA ALA A 53 26.43 -0.89 -3.63
C ALA A 53 25.93 -0.32 -4.97
N LEU A 54 25.80 -1.15 -6.01
CA LEU A 54 25.27 -0.75 -7.31
C LEU A 54 23.78 -0.40 -7.22
N ALA A 55 22.96 -1.19 -6.52
CA ALA A 55 21.54 -0.91 -6.33
C ALA A 55 21.32 0.44 -5.62
N ARG A 56 22.11 0.75 -4.59
CA ARG A 56 22.07 2.07 -3.93
C ARG A 56 22.52 3.19 -4.85
N THR A 57 23.56 2.95 -5.64
CA THR A 57 24.04 3.90 -6.65
C THR A 57 22.95 4.26 -7.66
N VAL A 58 22.21 3.26 -8.16
CA VAL A 58 21.06 3.49 -9.05
C VAL A 58 19.93 4.19 -8.31
N ARG A 59 19.62 3.76 -7.09
CA ARG A 59 18.56 4.35 -6.27
C ARG A 59 18.78 5.82 -5.96
N ASP A 60 20.02 6.26 -5.71
CA ASP A 60 20.32 7.66 -5.43
C ASP A 60 19.86 8.56 -6.60
N ARG A 61 20.00 8.08 -7.83
CA ARG A 61 19.52 8.76 -9.05
C ARG A 61 17.99 8.69 -9.20
N LEU A 62 17.38 7.54 -8.89
CA LEU A 62 15.93 7.39 -8.85
C LEU A 62 15.27 8.34 -7.85
N ILE A 63 15.88 8.55 -6.68
CA ILE A 63 15.37 9.47 -5.65
C ILE A 63 15.34 10.91 -6.18
N LEU A 64 16.35 11.31 -6.96
CA LEU A 64 16.40 12.65 -7.55
C LEU A 64 15.23 12.83 -8.54
N GLN A 65 15.04 11.88 -9.46
CA GLN A 65 13.92 11.89 -10.40
C GLN A 65 12.54 11.77 -9.71
N LEU A 66 12.45 11.01 -8.62
CA LEU A 66 11.25 10.90 -7.79
C LEU A 66 10.88 12.26 -7.18
N ASN A 67 11.84 12.95 -6.56
CA ASN A 67 11.59 14.27 -5.98
C ASN A 67 11.17 15.29 -7.06
N GLU A 68 11.79 15.25 -8.24
CA GLU A 68 11.42 16.11 -9.37
C GLU A 68 10.02 15.79 -9.90
N THR A 69 9.65 14.50 -9.95
CA THR A 69 8.32 14.05 -10.33
C THR A 69 7.27 14.51 -9.34
N GLU A 70 7.50 14.34 -8.03
CA GLU A 70 6.59 14.82 -6.98
C GLU A 70 6.39 16.34 -7.08
N GLN A 71 7.47 17.10 -7.26
CA GLN A 71 7.38 18.55 -7.46
C GLN A 71 6.62 18.93 -8.74
N ARG A 72 6.80 18.19 -9.85
CA ARG A 72 6.04 18.41 -11.08
C ARG A 72 4.55 18.17 -10.87
N TYR A 73 4.17 17.10 -10.17
CA TYR A 73 2.77 16.79 -9.86
C TYR A 73 2.13 17.83 -8.93
N GLU A 74 2.84 18.28 -7.90
CA GLU A 74 2.36 19.33 -7.00
C GLU A 74 2.15 20.66 -7.74
N LYS A 75 3.12 21.10 -8.56
CA LYS A 75 3.03 22.36 -9.30
C LYS A 75 1.94 22.36 -10.38
N SER A 76 1.69 21.20 -10.98
CA SER A 76 0.70 21.06 -12.06
C SER A 76 -0.74 20.88 -11.56
N ASP A 77 -0.94 20.71 -10.25
CA ASP A 77 -2.25 20.48 -9.61
C ASP A 77 -3.06 19.39 -10.35
N THR A 78 -2.39 18.28 -10.68
CA THR A 78 -2.96 17.21 -11.52
C THR A 78 -3.75 16.17 -10.72
N LYS A 79 -4.74 15.55 -11.38
CA LYS A 79 -5.44 14.37 -10.87
C LYS A 79 -4.48 13.18 -10.75
N GLN A 80 -4.56 12.44 -9.65
CA GLN A 80 -3.71 11.29 -9.37
C GLN A 80 -4.51 10.00 -9.32
N VAL A 81 -3.99 8.95 -9.96
CA VAL A 81 -4.49 7.58 -9.86
C VAL A 81 -3.91 6.91 -8.62
N ASN A 82 -4.75 6.28 -7.81
CA ASN A 82 -4.34 5.56 -6.62
C ASN A 82 -4.80 4.10 -6.77
N TYR A 83 -3.85 3.22 -7.08
CA TYR A 83 -4.11 1.81 -7.33
C TYR A 83 -4.01 1.03 -6.02
N LEU A 84 -5.12 0.47 -5.55
CA LEU A 84 -5.16 -0.34 -4.33
C LEU A 84 -5.07 -1.82 -4.71
N SER A 85 -4.00 -2.50 -4.30
CA SER A 85 -3.82 -3.94 -4.53
C SER A 85 -3.23 -4.61 -3.31
N LEU A 86 -3.74 -5.79 -2.99
CA LEU A 86 -3.20 -6.62 -1.91
C LEU A 86 -1.86 -7.27 -2.31
N GLU A 87 -1.58 -7.36 -3.61
CA GLU A 87 -0.33 -7.91 -4.12
C GLU A 87 0.31 -7.09 -5.25
N TYR A 88 1.64 -7.10 -5.29
CA TYR A 88 2.48 -6.56 -6.35
C TYR A 88 3.65 -7.52 -6.63
N LEU A 89 3.67 -8.16 -7.79
CA LEU A 89 4.76 -9.04 -8.20
C LEU A 89 5.78 -8.25 -9.03
N ILE A 90 6.52 -7.35 -8.37
CA ILE A 90 7.49 -6.46 -9.03
C ILE A 90 8.76 -7.20 -9.49
N GLY A 91 9.12 -8.30 -8.81
CA GLY A 91 10.32 -9.07 -9.10
C GLY A 91 11.62 -8.35 -8.72
N ARG A 92 12.69 -8.62 -9.46
CA ARG A 92 14.00 -7.95 -9.34
C ARG A 92 13.98 -6.56 -10.00
N SER A 93 14.49 -5.55 -9.32
CA SER A 93 14.36 -4.15 -9.73
C SER A 93 15.62 -3.57 -10.40
N LEU A 94 16.82 -4.13 -10.17
CA LEU A 94 18.06 -3.57 -10.70
C LEU A 94 18.00 -3.40 -12.22
N ARG A 95 17.81 -4.51 -12.93
CA ARG A 95 17.77 -4.52 -14.39
C ARG A 95 16.69 -3.60 -14.94
N ASN A 96 15.50 -3.63 -14.35
CA ASN A 96 14.37 -2.79 -14.76
C ASN A 96 14.72 -1.30 -14.68
N ASN A 97 15.31 -0.88 -13.56
CA ASN A 97 15.71 0.51 -13.35
C ASN A 97 16.84 0.92 -14.31
N LEU A 98 17.85 0.06 -14.52
CA LEU A 98 18.93 0.32 -15.47
C LEU A 98 18.41 0.54 -16.90
N VAL A 99 17.45 -0.29 -17.34
CA VAL A 99 16.82 -0.18 -18.66
C VAL A 99 15.95 1.08 -18.75
N ASN A 100 15.07 1.31 -17.79
CA ASN A 100 14.13 2.44 -17.83
C ASN A 100 14.84 3.78 -17.80
N MET A 101 15.95 3.88 -17.06
CA MET A 101 16.80 5.07 -17.01
C MET A 101 17.76 5.20 -18.21
N GLY A 102 17.88 4.20 -19.07
CA GLY A 102 18.79 4.22 -20.22
C GLY A 102 20.28 4.15 -19.83
N ILE A 103 20.61 3.52 -18.69
CA ILE A 103 21.98 3.43 -18.16
C ILE A 103 22.50 1.99 -18.09
N TYR A 104 21.80 1.03 -18.70
CA TYR A 104 22.21 -0.37 -18.70
C TYR A 104 23.62 -0.56 -19.27
N ASP A 105 23.87 -0.06 -20.48
CA ASP A 105 25.18 -0.20 -21.14
C ASP A 105 26.29 0.51 -20.35
N VAL A 106 25.98 1.68 -19.77
CA VAL A 106 26.94 2.44 -18.93
C VAL A 106 27.32 1.65 -17.67
N CYS A 107 26.35 1.01 -17.03
CA CYS A 107 26.60 0.16 -15.87
C CYS A 107 27.31 -1.15 -16.26
N GLN A 108 27.03 -1.69 -17.44
CA GLN A 108 27.74 -2.84 -17.98
C GLN A 108 29.23 -2.50 -18.18
N ASP A 109 29.53 -1.41 -18.87
CA ASP A 109 30.90 -0.93 -19.09
C ASP A 109 31.63 -0.67 -17.76
N ALA A 110 30.94 -0.11 -16.77
CA ALA A 110 31.47 0.09 -15.43
C ALA A 110 31.83 -1.25 -14.75
N MET A 111 30.93 -2.24 -14.79
CA MET A 111 31.21 -3.55 -14.17
C MET A 111 32.34 -4.30 -14.90
N GLU A 112 32.41 -4.20 -16.23
CA GLU A 112 33.47 -4.80 -17.04
C GLU A 112 34.85 -4.22 -16.69
N GLN A 113 34.95 -2.92 -16.38
CA GLN A 113 36.18 -2.29 -15.89
C GLN A 113 36.65 -2.85 -14.54
N LEU A 114 35.73 -3.37 -13.71
CA LEU A 114 36.05 -4.09 -12.47
C LEU A 114 36.31 -5.59 -12.70
N GLY A 115 36.26 -6.06 -13.94
CA GLY A 115 36.37 -7.48 -14.29
C GLY A 115 35.14 -8.30 -13.88
N MET A 116 33.97 -7.68 -13.73
CA MET A 116 32.72 -8.31 -13.30
C MET A 116 31.68 -8.34 -14.42
N ASP A 117 30.92 -9.43 -14.52
CA ASP A 117 29.74 -9.50 -15.39
C ASP A 117 28.52 -8.95 -14.64
N LEU A 118 27.90 -7.89 -15.17
CA LEU A 118 26.69 -7.28 -14.61
C LEU A 118 25.58 -8.30 -14.38
N ARG A 119 25.44 -9.33 -15.23
CA ARG A 119 24.42 -10.37 -15.07
C ARG A 119 24.63 -11.21 -13.82
N GLU A 120 25.88 -11.48 -13.44
CA GLU A 120 26.17 -12.19 -12.20
C GLU A 120 25.85 -11.34 -10.96
N ILE A 121 25.93 -10.01 -11.09
CA ILE A 121 25.50 -9.06 -10.05
C ILE A 121 23.97 -9.01 -9.97
N GLU A 122 23.26 -9.02 -11.11
CA GLU A 122 21.79 -9.09 -11.16
C GLU A 122 21.22 -10.36 -10.51
N GLU A 123 21.91 -11.50 -10.63
CA GLU A 123 21.51 -12.76 -9.99
C GLU A 123 21.69 -12.76 -8.46
N CYS A 124 22.39 -11.78 -7.90
CA CYS A 124 22.47 -11.60 -6.44
C CYS A 124 21.22 -10.94 -5.85
N GLU A 125 20.38 -10.32 -6.69
CA GLU A 125 19.14 -9.69 -6.25
C GLU A 125 18.08 -10.76 -5.91
N ARG A 126 17.37 -10.57 -4.80
CA ARG A 126 16.19 -11.38 -4.47
C ARG A 126 14.93 -10.68 -4.97
N ASP A 127 14.00 -11.44 -5.54
CA ASP A 127 12.66 -10.96 -5.85
C ASP A 127 11.97 -10.42 -4.60
N ALA A 128 11.23 -9.31 -4.75
CA ALA A 128 10.44 -8.78 -3.67
C ALA A 128 9.20 -9.65 -3.41
N GLY A 129 9.11 -10.22 -2.21
CA GLY A 129 7.98 -11.03 -1.75
C GLY A 129 6.73 -10.19 -1.43
N LEU A 130 6.20 -9.48 -2.42
CA LEU A 130 5.08 -8.55 -2.30
C LEU A 130 3.82 -9.00 -3.05
N GLY A 131 3.89 -10.10 -3.78
CA GLY A 131 2.77 -10.66 -4.52
C GLY A 131 3.01 -12.12 -4.88
N ASN A 132 1.98 -12.77 -5.42
CA ASN A 132 2.06 -14.18 -5.80
C ASN A 132 1.69 -14.41 -7.27
N GLY A 133 0.47 -14.05 -7.65
CA GLY A 133 -0.13 -14.49 -8.91
C GLY A 133 -0.15 -13.45 -10.04
N GLY A 134 -0.98 -13.75 -11.04
CA GLY A 134 -1.21 -12.87 -12.19
C GLY A 134 -1.85 -11.53 -11.81
N LEU A 135 -2.65 -11.48 -10.74
CA LEU A 135 -3.26 -10.24 -10.24
C LEU A 135 -2.18 -9.25 -9.74
N GLY A 136 -1.19 -9.74 -9.00
CA GLY A 136 -0.06 -8.96 -8.53
C GLY A 136 0.91 -8.58 -9.65
N ARG A 137 1.10 -9.45 -10.65
CA ARG A 137 1.90 -9.10 -11.83
C ARG A 137 1.23 -8.05 -12.70
N LEU A 138 -0.09 -8.12 -12.86
CA LEU A 138 -0.87 -7.08 -13.53
C LEU A 138 -0.69 -5.72 -12.84
N ALA A 139 -0.81 -5.68 -11.51
CA ALA A 139 -0.59 -4.47 -10.73
C ALA A 139 0.81 -3.89 -10.95
N ALA A 140 1.85 -4.74 -10.91
CA ALA A 140 3.24 -4.32 -11.17
C ALA A 140 3.42 -3.76 -12.60
N CYS A 141 2.90 -4.43 -13.63
CA CYS A 141 2.96 -3.94 -15.01
C CYS A 141 2.19 -2.63 -15.21
N PHE A 142 1.08 -2.43 -14.50
CA PHE A 142 0.35 -1.15 -14.53
C PHE A 142 1.15 -0.02 -13.91
N LEU A 143 1.85 -0.24 -12.79
CA LEU A 143 2.71 0.80 -12.22
C LEU A 143 3.83 1.23 -13.17
N ASP A 144 4.50 0.27 -13.81
CA ASP A 144 5.53 0.55 -14.83
C ASP A 144 4.94 1.30 -16.03
N SER A 145 3.78 0.87 -16.52
CA SER A 145 3.08 1.54 -17.64
C SER A 145 2.65 2.96 -17.29
N MET A 146 2.13 3.19 -16.08
CA MET A 146 1.73 4.53 -15.63
C MET A 146 2.95 5.46 -15.52
N ALA A 147 4.09 4.98 -15.04
CA ALA A 147 5.32 5.77 -15.01
C ALA A 147 5.83 6.05 -16.44
N THR A 148 5.80 5.05 -17.32
CA THR A 148 6.21 5.18 -18.73
C THR A 148 5.33 6.16 -19.52
N LEU A 149 4.02 6.15 -19.26
CA LEU A 149 3.05 7.08 -19.85
C LEU A 149 3.01 8.44 -19.14
N GLN A 150 3.86 8.66 -18.13
CA GLN A 150 3.95 9.88 -17.35
C GLN A 150 2.63 10.24 -16.63
N LEU A 151 1.85 9.22 -16.27
CA LEU A 151 0.60 9.37 -15.53
C LEU A 151 0.90 9.55 -14.04
N PRO A 152 0.37 10.59 -13.37
CA PRO A 152 0.49 10.73 -11.93
C PRO A 152 -0.19 9.59 -11.19
N ALA A 153 0.60 8.68 -10.62
CA ALA A 153 0.07 7.48 -9.99
C ALA A 153 0.80 7.06 -8.72
N PHE A 154 0.02 6.50 -7.80
CA PHE A 154 0.51 5.77 -6.63
C PHE A 154 -0.02 4.34 -6.66
N GLY A 155 0.86 3.38 -6.39
CA GLY A 155 0.45 2.05 -5.94
C GLY A 155 0.40 2.02 -4.42
N TYR A 156 -0.61 1.40 -3.83
CA TYR A 156 -0.69 1.14 -2.40
C TYR A 156 -0.86 -0.35 -2.12
N GLY A 157 -0.12 -0.85 -1.12
CA GLY A 157 -0.17 -2.25 -0.69
C GLY A 157 0.42 -2.47 0.69
N ILE A 158 0.67 -3.73 1.05
CA ILE A 158 1.28 -4.14 2.33
C ILE A 158 2.74 -4.53 2.09
N ARG A 159 3.60 -4.14 3.02
CA ARG A 159 5.01 -4.56 3.05
C ARG A 159 5.15 -5.92 3.75
N TYR A 160 4.91 -7.02 3.04
CA TYR A 160 5.00 -8.37 3.62
C TYR A 160 6.43 -8.75 3.98
N GLU A 161 6.64 -9.22 5.22
CA GLU A 161 7.96 -9.64 5.69
C GLU A 161 8.46 -10.95 5.07
N TYR A 162 7.54 -11.86 4.73
CA TYR A 162 7.86 -13.23 4.31
C TYR A 162 7.19 -13.68 3.01
N GLY A 163 6.69 -12.75 2.19
CA GLY A 163 5.96 -13.08 0.97
C GLY A 163 4.80 -14.05 1.23
N ILE A 164 4.60 -15.01 0.31
CA ILE A 164 3.68 -16.13 0.49
C ILE A 164 4.42 -17.32 1.13
N PHE A 165 5.37 -17.92 0.40
CA PHE A 165 6.33 -18.93 0.85
C PHE A 165 7.40 -19.16 -0.23
N GLN A 166 8.53 -19.74 0.14
CA GLN A 166 9.52 -20.34 -0.74
C GLN A 166 9.22 -21.83 -0.91
N GLN A 167 9.01 -22.27 -2.15
CA GLN A 167 8.76 -23.67 -2.49
C GLN A 167 10.07 -24.47 -2.57
N LYS A 168 10.10 -25.64 -1.94
CA LYS A 168 11.12 -26.67 -2.19
C LYS A 168 10.45 -28.02 -2.40
N PHE A 169 11.16 -28.93 -3.07
CA PHE A 169 10.70 -30.30 -3.25
C PHE A 169 11.57 -31.25 -2.45
N GLU A 170 10.95 -32.01 -1.55
CA GLU A 170 11.58 -33.10 -0.81
C GLU A 170 10.80 -34.39 -1.11
N ASN A 171 11.48 -35.42 -1.60
CA ASN A 171 10.87 -36.70 -1.98
C ASN A 171 9.66 -36.59 -2.93
N GLY A 172 9.69 -35.63 -3.85
CA GLY A 172 8.59 -35.38 -4.81
C GLY A 172 7.39 -34.63 -4.23
N GLN A 173 7.46 -34.16 -2.99
CA GLN A 173 6.42 -33.38 -2.33
C GLN A 173 6.86 -31.93 -2.13
N GLN A 174 5.91 -31.00 -2.25
CA GLN A 174 6.13 -29.60 -1.91
C GLN A 174 6.30 -29.44 -0.40
N ILE A 175 7.32 -28.68 -0.02
CA ILE A 175 7.56 -28.18 1.33
C ILE A 175 7.68 -26.65 1.27
N GLU A 176 7.02 -25.98 2.21
CA GLU A 176 6.91 -24.53 2.27
C GLU A 176 7.85 -23.96 3.34
N PHE A 177 8.65 -22.96 2.96
CA PHE A 177 9.54 -22.23 3.86
C PHE A 177 9.20 -20.73 3.84
N PRO A 178 9.45 -19.97 4.92
CA PRO A 178 9.29 -18.51 4.88
C PRO A 178 10.24 -17.86 3.87
N ASP A 179 9.74 -16.94 3.05
CA ASP A 179 10.60 -16.20 2.10
C ASP A 179 11.30 -15.03 2.79
N GLY A 180 12.57 -15.22 3.18
CA GLY A 180 13.37 -14.19 3.86
C GLY A 180 13.90 -13.05 2.98
N TRP A 181 13.14 -12.55 1.99
CA TRP A 181 13.63 -11.57 1.01
C TRP A 181 14.17 -10.27 1.66
N LEU A 182 13.65 -9.90 2.83
CA LEU A 182 14.08 -8.73 3.62
C LEU A 182 15.24 -9.00 4.61
N GLN A 183 15.76 -10.22 4.72
CA GLN A 183 16.76 -10.57 5.75
C GLN A 183 18.06 -9.75 5.64
N SER A 184 18.44 -9.34 4.43
CA SER A 184 19.62 -8.47 4.19
C SER A 184 19.22 -7.01 3.93
N GLY A 185 17.97 -6.65 4.24
CA GLY A 185 17.36 -5.42 3.78
C GLY A 185 16.93 -5.49 2.32
N TYR A 186 16.31 -4.41 1.87
CA TYR A 186 15.90 -4.21 0.49
C TYR A 186 16.42 -2.85 0.04
N PRO A 187 17.37 -2.77 -0.92
CA PRO A 187 18.04 -1.52 -1.19
C PRO A 187 17.08 -0.47 -1.76
N TRP A 188 16.02 -0.87 -2.46
CA TRP A 188 15.12 0.02 -3.20
C TRP A 188 14.11 0.79 -2.35
N GLU A 189 13.77 0.30 -1.15
CA GLU A 189 12.77 0.98 -0.31
C GLU A 189 13.33 2.21 0.43
N ILE A 190 12.44 3.18 0.63
CA ILE A 190 12.67 4.39 1.38
C ILE A 190 11.70 4.39 2.54
N ARG A 191 12.20 4.15 3.76
CA ARG A 191 11.38 4.19 4.97
C ARG A 191 10.94 5.64 5.26
N ARG A 192 9.64 5.88 5.41
CA ARG A 192 9.05 7.18 5.73
C ARG A 192 8.39 7.16 7.12
N PRO A 193 9.16 7.17 8.23
CA PRO A 193 8.59 7.00 9.57
C PRO A 193 7.63 8.13 9.97
N HIS A 194 7.78 9.32 9.38
CA HIS A 194 6.90 10.46 9.61
C HIS A 194 5.54 10.32 8.92
N ILE A 195 5.45 9.51 7.85
CA ILE A 195 4.19 9.14 7.20
C ILE A 195 3.71 7.87 7.89
N ASN A 196 2.88 8.06 8.90
CA ASN A 196 2.26 6.95 9.60
C ASN A 196 0.85 7.32 10.06
N TYR A 197 -0.04 6.33 10.01
CA TYR A 197 -1.46 6.52 10.29
C TYR A 197 -1.97 5.50 11.30
N PRO A 198 -2.85 5.91 12.24
CA PRO A 198 -3.51 4.97 13.13
C PRO A 198 -4.55 4.16 12.35
N VAL A 199 -4.62 2.86 12.62
CA VAL A 199 -5.65 1.96 12.11
C VAL A 199 -6.33 1.30 13.30
N ARG A 200 -7.66 1.34 13.33
CA ARG A 200 -8.47 0.84 14.45
C ARG A 200 -9.07 -0.53 14.15
N PHE A 201 -9.23 -1.37 15.16
CA PHE A 201 -9.94 -2.65 15.07
C PHE A 201 -10.81 -2.87 16.31
N TYR A 202 -11.86 -3.66 16.19
CA TYR A 202 -12.82 -3.95 17.26
C TYR A 202 -13.46 -2.70 17.85
N GLY A 203 -13.77 -2.69 19.15
CA GLY A 203 -14.42 -1.58 19.82
C GLY A 203 -15.93 -1.56 19.57
N ARG A 204 -16.54 -0.38 19.73
CA ARG A 204 -17.98 -0.20 19.56
C ARG A 204 -18.33 1.19 19.09
N VAL A 205 -19.53 1.34 18.52
CA VAL A 205 -20.06 2.65 18.13
C VAL A 205 -21.01 3.15 19.21
N ILE A 206 -20.87 4.43 19.56
CA ILE A 206 -21.75 5.13 20.49
C ILE A 206 -22.35 6.37 19.82
N ASP A 207 -23.53 6.76 20.29
CA ASP A 207 -24.10 8.07 19.98
C ASP A 207 -23.49 9.10 20.93
N GLU A 208 -22.82 10.10 20.36
CA GLU A 208 -22.26 11.23 21.10
C GLU A 208 -23.11 12.48 20.81
N PRO A 209 -23.73 13.10 21.83
CA PRO A 209 -24.57 14.28 21.64
C PRO A 209 -23.72 15.46 21.16
N GLU A 210 -24.26 16.22 20.21
CA GLU A 210 -23.60 17.42 19.67
C GLU A 210 -24.16 18.71 20.29
N GLU A 211 -23.31 19.74 20.40
CA GLU A 211 -23.66 21.03 21.03
C GLU A 211 -24.82 21.76 20.32
N LYS A 212 -25.05 21.49 19.03
CA LYS A 212 -26.09 22.14 18.22
C LYS A 212 -27.43 21.38 18.19
N GLY A 213 -27.57 20.31 18.96
CA GLY A 213 -28.73 19.42 18.92
C GLY A 213 -28.59 18.39 17.80
N GLY A 214 -28.48 17.13 18.18
CA GLY A 214 -28.15 16.00 17.29
C GLY A 214 -27.29 14.97 18.02
N SER A 215 -27.01 13.86 17.36
CA SER A 215 -26.06 12.84 17.84
C SER A 215 -25.17 12.39 16.68
N LYS A 216 -23.85 12.47 16.88
CA LYS A 216 -22.88 11.90 15.93
C LYS A 216 -22.48 10.49 16.37
N ARG A 217 -22.22 9.62 15.40
CA ARG A 217 -21.70 8.27 15.67
C ARG A 217 -20.21 8.37 15.94
N ARG A 218 -19.73 7.78 17.03
CA ARG A 218 -18.30 7.72 17.36
C ARG A 218 -17.83 6.30 17.59
N TRP A 219 -16.76 5.91 16.91
CA TRP A 219 -16.11 4.62 17.10
C TRP A 219 -15.06 4.69 18.22
N VAL A 220 -15.33 3.99 19.33
CA VAL A 220 -14.55 4.05 20.57
C VAL A 220 -14.05 2.68 21.00
N GLU A 221 -13.10 2.67 21.94
CA GLU A 221 -12.55 1.45 22.58
C GLU A 221 -11.91 0.45 21.60
N ALA A 222 -11.47 0.95 20.45
CA ALA A 222 -10.80 0.15 19.42
C ALA A 222 -9.33 -0.16 19.79
N GLU A 223 -8.88 -1.37 19.46
CA GLU A 223 -7.46 -1.71 19.36
C GLU A 223 -6.81 -0.85 18.25
N GLN A 224 -5.56 -0.42 18.44
CA GLN A 224 -4.86 0.43 17.49
C GLN A 224 -3.56 -0.19 16.99
N ALA A 225 -3.40 -0.18 15.67
CA ALA A 225 -2.14 -0.38 14.96
C ALA A 225 -1.65 0.94 14.37
N ARG A 226 -0.35 1.07 14.13
CA ARG A 226 0.24 2.12 13.30
C ARG A 226 0.67 1.53 11.97
N ALA A 227 0.22 2.13 10.87
CA ALA A 227 0.73 1.85 9.55
C ALA A 227 1.89 2.79 9.24
N VAL A 228 3.10 2.25 9.02
CA VAL A 228 4.28 3.03 8.67
C VAL A 228 4.61 2.84 7.19
N ALA A 229 4.81 3.95 6.46
CA ALA A 229 5.07 3.91 5.02
C ALA A 229 6.51 3.52 4.67
N PHE A 230 6.62 2.76 3.59
CA PHE A 230 7.85 2.45 2.85
C PHE A 230 7.58 2.70 1.37
N ASP A 231 8.31 3.62 0.76
CA ASP A 231 8.15 3.95 -0.65
C ASP A 231 9.15 3.15 -1.50
N VAL A 232 8.67 2.54 -2.57
CA VAL A 232 9.50 1.91 -3.62
C VAL A 232 9.33 2.73 -4.90
N PRO A 233 10.38 3.39 -5.39
CA PRO A 233 10.32 4.17 -6.62
C PRO A 233 10.09 3.28 -7.84
N ILE A 234 9.19 3.68 -8.74
CA ILE A 234 8.85 2.97 -9.99
C ILE A 234 9.20 3.88 -11.17
N SER A 235 10.32 3.61 -11.84
CA SER A 235 10.80 4.39 -12.99
C SER A 235 10.01 4.08 -14.26
N GLY A 236 9.66 5.11 -15.03
CA GLY A 236 9.13 4.98 -16.38
C GLY A 236 10.22 4.79 -17.44
N TYR A 237 9.91 4.07 -18.52
CA TYR A 237 10.86 3.83 -19.59
C TYR A 237 11.14 5.09 -20.42
N SER A 238 12.42 5.42 -20.58
CA SER A 238 12.91 6.49 -21.45
C SER A 238 12.30 7.87 -21.15
N ASN A 239 12.05 8.15 -19.87
CA ASN A 239 11.59 9.44 -19.40
C ASN A 239 12.07 9.74 -17.96
N GLU A 240 11.72 10.91 -17.43
CA GLU A 240 12.14 11.37 -16.09
C GLU A 240 11.05 11.19 -15.01
N THR A 241 10.03 10.37 -15.28
CA THR A 241 8.93 10.13 -14.37
C THR A 241 9.20 8.91 -13.52
N VAL A 242 9.19 9.11 -12.20
CA VAL A 242 9.29 8.05 -11.21
C VAL A 242 8.07 8.14 -10.29
N ASN A 243 7.16 7.17 -10.41
CA ASN A 243 6.00 7.06 -9.55
C ASN A 243 6.34 6.30 -8.25
N THR A 244 5.38 6.20 -7.34
CA THR A 244 5.59 5.59 -6.02
C THR A 244 4.71 4.37 -5.80
N LEU A 245 5.32 3.24 -5.45
CA LEU A 245 4.64 2.15 -4.76
C LEU A 245 4.82 2.32 -3.25
N ARG A 246 3.76 2.73 -2.54
CA ARG A 246 3.75 2.90 -1.09
C ARG A 246 3.25 1.64 -0.40
N LEU A 247 4.09 1.08 0.46
CA LEU A 247 3.82 -0.16 1.19
C LEU A 247 3.69 0.12 2.69
N TRP A 248 2.69 -0.47 3.33
CA TRP A 248 2.42 -0.29 4.75
C TRP A 248 2.99 -1.43 5.59
N SER A 249 3.78 -1.10 6.62
CA SER A 249 4.20 -2.03 7.66
C SER A 249 3.40 -1.77 8.94
N ALA A 250 2.80 -2.83 9.50
CA ALA A 250 2.06 -2.75 10.75
C ALA A 250 3.05 -2.68 11.93
N ARG A 251 2.83 -1.72 12.83
CA ARG A 251 3.61 -1.52 14.05
C ARG A 251 2.67 -1.32 15.23
N ALA A 252 3.03 -1.86 16.38
CA ALA A 252 2.28 -1.58 17.60
C ALA A 252 2.48 -0.12 18.04
N VAL A 253 1.47 0.45 18.71
CA VAL A 253 1.56 1.80 19.27
C VAL A 253 2.61 1.86 20.39
N ARG A 254 2.75 0.75 21.13
CA ARG A 254 3.76 0.56 22.18
C ARG A 254 4.63 -0.63 21.80
N ASP A 255 5.94 -0.39 21.70
CA ASP A 255 6.89 -1.44 21.34
C ASP A 255 7.13 -2.46 22.46
N PHE A 256 6.93 -2.06 23.73
CA PHE A 256 7.29 -2.87 24.89
C PHE A 256 6.55 -2.42 26.16
N ASP A 257 5.95 -3.37 26.89
CA ASP A 257 5.39 -3.11 28.23
C ASP A 257 6.42 -3.44 29.32
N LEU A 258 7.17 -2.41 29.74
CA LEU A 258 8.17 -2.51 30.80
C LEU A 258 7.55 -2.95 32.15
N ALA A 259 6.28 -2.64 32.41
CA ALA A 259 5.63 -3.02 33.65
C ALA A 259 5.38 -4.53 33.71
N SER A 260 4.89 -5.13 32.62
CA SER A 260 4.75 -6.59 32.51
C SER A 260 6.11 -7.30 32.56
N PHE A 261 7.13 -6.75 31.89
CA PHE A 261 8.49 -7.28 31.94
C PHE A 261 9.07 -7.27 33.37
N ASN A 262 8.94 -6.16 34.10
CA ASN A 262 9.46 -6.04 35.46
C ASN A 262 8.73 -6.94 36.47
N ARG A 263 7.52 -7.42 36.14
CA ARG A 263 6.78 -8.43 36.92
C ARG A 263 7.16 -9.87 36.56
N GLY A 264 8.09 -10.07 35.62
CA GLY A 264 8.52 -11.39 35.13
C GLY A 264 7.61 -11.98 34.05
N ASP A 265 6.60 -11.24 33.58
CA ASP A 265 5.70 -11.67 32.50
C ASP A 265 6.24 -11.21 31.13
N TYR A 266 7.30 -11.87 30.70
CA TYR A 266 8.02 -11.52 29.48
C TYR A 266 7.20 -11.77 28.21
N LEU A 267 6.31 -12.77 28.23
CA LEU A 267 5.46 -13.09 27.08
C LEU A 267 4.44 -11.98 26.87
N GLN A 268 3.70 -11.60 27.91
CA GLN A 268 2.73 -10.51 27.83
C GLN A 268 3.37 -9.18 27.42
N ALA A 269 4.61 -8.94 27.84
CA ALA A 269 5.36 -7.73 27.48
C ALA A 269 5.57 -7.54 25.96
N VAL A 270 5.43 -8.60 25.16
CA VAL A 270 5.63 -8.59 23.70
C VAL A 270 4.42 -9.07 22.88
N MET A 271 3.40 -9.67 23.51
CA MET A 271 2.25 -10.26 22.80
C MET A 271 1.46 -9.24 21.95
N ASP A 272 1.19 -8.06 22.50
CA ASP A 272 0.46 -7.01 21.77
C ASP A 272 1.21 -6.57 20.51
N LYS A 273 2.54 -6.46 20.63
CA LYS A 273 3.40 -6.18 19.49
C LYS A 273 3.30 -7.27 18.43
N GLN A 274 3.45 -8.53 18.81
CA GLN A 274 3.41 -9.64 17.87
C GLN A 274 2.06 -9.73 17.14
N ARG A 275 0.95 -9.54 17.86
CA ARG A 275 -0.41 -9.57 17.30
C ARG A 275 -0.61 -8.51 16.22
N VAL A 276 -0.18 -7.27 16.48
CA VAL A 276 -0.30 -6.17 15.51
C VAL A 276 0.64 -6.37 14.32
N GLU A 277 1.90 -6.72 14.56
CA GLU A 277 2.89 -6.87 13.49
C GLU A 277 2.59 -8.08 12.58
N THR A 278 1.82 -9.06 13.05
CA THR A 278 1.36 -10.21 12.23
C THR A 278 0.59 -9.79 10.98
N ILE A 279 -0.08 -8.63 11.00
CA ILE A 279 -0.83 -8.09 9.86
C ILE A 279 0.06 -7.98 8.61
N SER A 280 1.31 -7.55 8.75
CA SER A 280 2.22 -7.37 7.61
C SER A 280 3.25 -8.49 7.45
N LYS A 281 3.02 -9.69 8.02
CA LYS A 281 4.00 -10.79 7.94
C LYS A 281 3.95 -11.57 6.64
N VAL A 282 2.80 -12.15 6.31
CA VAL A 282 2.63 -13.11 5.21
C VAL A 282 1.45 -12.70 4.33
N LEU A 283 1.60 -12.87 3.01
CA LEU A 283 0.56 -12.68 2.02
C LEU A 283 -0.39 -13.89 2.01
N TYR A 284 -1.70 -13.64 1.99
CA TYR A 284 -2.77 -14.66 2.03
C TYR A 284 -2.57 -15.70 3.15
N PRO A 285 -2.71 -15.29 4.43
CA PRO A 285 -2.71 -16.26 5.53
C PRO A 285 -3.84 -17.27 5.35
N ASN A 286 -3.60 -18.52 5.74
CA ASN A 286 -4.59 -19.59 5.65
C ASN A 286 -5.88 -19.18 6.40
N ASP A 287 -7.00 -19.14 5.68
CA ASP A 287 -8.30 -18.64 6.15
C ASP A 287 -9.34 -19.75 6.36
N GLN A 288 -8.92 -21.02 6.43
CA GLN A 288 -9.81 -22.12 6.79
C GLN A 288 -10.33 -21.98 8.24
N ALA A 289 -9.48 -21.51 9.14
CA ALA A 289 -9.85 -21.22 10.52
C ALA A 289 -10.38 -19.79 10.67
N PHE A 290 -11.24 -19.56 11.68
CA PHE A 290 -11.80 -18.23 11.98
C PHE A 290 -10.72 -17.17 12.18
N SER A 291 -9.65 -17.49 12.91
CA SER A 291 -8.51 -16.58 13.14
C SER A 291 -7.80 -16.16 11.84
N GLY A 292 -7.80 -17.05 10.84
CA GLY A 292 -7.26 -16.76 9.51
C GLY A 292 -8.14 -15.80 8.72
N LYS A 293 -9.46 -16.03 8.72
CA LYS A 293 -10.45 -15.11 8.13
C LYS A 293 -10.34 -13.71 8.74
N GLU A 294 -10.27 -13.65 10.06
CA GLU A 294 -10.10 -12.40 10.79
C GLU A 294 -8.79 -11.68 10.44
N LEU A 295 -7.67 -12.40 10.36
CA LEU A 295 -6.39 -11.81 9.96
C LEU A 295 -6.42 -11.27 8.53
N ARG A 296 -7.05 -12.01 7.59
CA ARG A 296 -7.21 -11.57 6.20
C ARG A 296 -8.05 -10.29 6.11
N LEU A 297 -9.16 -10.20 6.84
CA LEU A 297 -9.97 -8.97 6.91
C LEU A 297 -9.20 -7.81 7.58
N LYS A 298 -8.42 -8.09 8.63
CA LYS A 298 -7.51 -7.09 9.23
C LYS A 298 -6.50 -6.56 8.24
N GLN A 299 -5.89 -7.42 7.43
CA GLN A 299 -4.96 -7.02 6.37
C GLN A 299 -5.62 -6.09 5.37
N GLN A 300 -6.77 -6.48 4.83
CA GLN A 300 -7.53 -5.68 3.87
C GLN A 300 -7.87 -4.30 4.43
N TYR A 301 -8.44 -4.24 5.63
CA TYR A 301 -8.80 -2.97 6.26
C TYR A 301 -7.56 -2.13 6.60
N PHE A 302 -6.48 -2.77 7.06
CA PHE A 302 -5.26 -2.09 7.49
C PHE A 302 -4.66 -1.22 6.39
N PHE A 303 -4.39 -1.81 5.23
CA PHE A 303 -3.75 -1.07 4.15
C PHE A 303 -4.71 -0.06 3.52
N VAL A 304 -6.01 -0.39 3.44
CA VAL A 304 -7.04 0.52 2.94
C VAL A 304 -7.14 1.78 3.80
N SER A 305 -7.31 1.63 5.11
CA SER A 305 -7.47 2.77 6.02
C SER A 305 -6.23 3.67 6.01
N ALA A 306 -5.02 3.07 6.05
CA ALA A 306 -3.78 3.82 5.96
C ALA A 306 -3.65 4.58 4.63
N SER A 307 -4.01 3.95 3.51
CA SER A 307 -3.91 4.55 2.18
C SER A 307 -4.91 5.69 1.99
N LEU A 308 -6.15 5.55 2.45
CA LEU A 308 -7.16 6.60 2.37
C LEU A 308 -6.81 7.80 3.26
N GLN A 309 -6.30 7.56 4.47
CA GLN A 309 -5.80 8.64 5.33
C GLN A 309 -4.65 9.40 4.65
N ASP A 310 -3.73 8.70 3.98
CA ASP A 310 -2.66 9.31 3.21
C ASP A 310 -3.17 10.16 2.04
N MET A 311 -4.14 9.65 1.28
CA MET A 311 -4.79 10.40 0.20
C MET A 311 -5.50 11.65 0.72
N ILE A 312 -6.21 11.56 1.84
CA ILE A 312 -6.90 12.70 2.47
C ILE A 312 -5.90 13.77 2.91
N VAL A 313 -4.81 13.38 3.58
CA VAL A 313 -3.76 14.33 3.99
C VAL A 313 -3.17 15.03 2.76
N ARG A 314 -2.85 14.27 1.70
CA ARG A 314 -2.37 14.85 0.43
C ARG A 314 -3.40 15.77 -0.23
N PHE A 315 -4.69 15.43 -0.19
CA PHE A 315 -5.74 16.30 -0.73
C PHE A 315 -5.85 17.61 0.05
N LYS A 316 -5.81 17.55 1.37
CA LYS A 316 -5.92 18.71 2.26
C LYS A 316 -4.83 19.76 2.02
N THR A 317 -3.62 19.36 1.62
CA THR A 317 -2.54 20.33 1.30
C THR A 317 -2.89 21.23 0.11
N ARG A 318 -3.84 20.83 -0.74
CA ARG A 318 -4.32 21.62 -1.89
C ARG A 318 -5.30 22.73 -1.49
N ASN A 319 -5.83 22.72 -0.26
CA ASN A 319 -6.81 23.68 0.23
C ASN A 319 -8.03 23.86 -0.69
N ARG A 320 -8.56 22.73 -1.21
CA ARG A 320 -9.76 22.68 -2.07
C ARG A 320 -10.98 22.21 -1.28
N PRO A 321 -12.21 22.58 -1.68
CA PRO A 321 -13.43 22.03 -1.09
C PRO A 321 -13.54 20.52 -1.35
N TRP A 322 -14.17 19.77 -0.44
CA TRP A 322 -14.29 18.32 -0.52
C TRP A 322 -14.96 17.80 -1.79
N MET A 323 -15.91 18.54 -2.34
CA MET A 323 -16.54 18.20 -3.62
C MET A 323 -15.57 18.14 -4.81
N ALA A 324 -14.39 18.75 -4.69
CA ALA A 324 -13.34 18.64 -5.70
C ALA A 324 -12.49 17.34 -5.53
N PHE A 325 -12.64 16.59 -4.43
CA PHE A 325 -11.86 15.37 -4.18
C PHE A 325 -11.83 14.39 -5.36
N PRO A 326 -12.96 14.09 -6.04
CA PRO A 326 -12.95 13.20 -7.21
C PRO A 326 -12.23 13.77 -8.44
N GLU A 327 -12.00 15.09 -8.50
CA GLU A 327 -11.23 15.73 -9.57
C GLU A 327 -9.72 15.54 -9.36
N TYR A 328 -9.29 15.21 -8.14
CA TYR A 328 -7.88 15.05 -7.78
C TYR A 328 -7.49 13.63 -7.43
N MET A 329 -8.44 12.79 -7.00
CA MET A 329 -8.21 11.41 -6.61
C MET A 329 -9.10 10.47 -7.43
N ALA A 330 -8.47 9.61 -8.24
CA ALA A 330 -9.13 8.40 -8.74
C ALA A 330 -8.58 7.22 -7.94
N ILE A 331 -9.45 6.35 -7.44
CA ILE A 331 -9.06 5.16 -6.67
C ILE A 331 -9.51 3.91 -7.40
N GLN A 332 -8.54 3.07 -7.80
CA GLN A 332 -8.80 1.81 -8.48
C GLN A 332 -8.76 0.66 -7.47
N LEU A 333 -9.87 -0.08 -7.38
CA LEU A 333 -9.98 -1.32 -6.60
C LEU A 333 -9.55 -2.49 -7.49
N ASN A 334 -8.39 -3.07 -7.19
CA ASN A 334 -7.91 -4.27 -7.87
C ASN A 334 -8.50 -5.53 -7.22
N ASP A 335 -9.55 -6.07 -7.84
CA ASP A 335 -10.42 -7.08 -7.24
C ASP A 335 -11.17 -6.57 -5.99
N THR A 336 -11.78 -7.49 -5.24
CA THR A 336 -12.62 -7.21 -4.09
C THR A 336 -11.84 -6.99 -2.79
N HIS A 337 -10.55 -7.32 -2.73
CA HIS A 337 -9.74 -7.16 -1.52
C HIS A 337 -9.76 -5.73 -0.92
N PRO A 338 -9.67 -4.65 -1.72
CA PRO A 338 -9.80 -3.28 -1.20
C PRO A 338 -11.25 -2.76 -1.10
N SER A 339 -12.30 -3.58 -1.27
CA SER A 339 -13.71 -3.08 -1.31
C SER A 339 -14.12 -2.36 -0.03
N ILE A 340 -13.51 -2.70 1.11
CA ILE A 340 -13.74 -2.00 2.39
C ILE A 340 -13.30 -0.52 2.36
N ALA A 341 -12.61 -0.08 1.30
CA ALA A 341 -12.27 1.32 1.05
C ALA A 341 -13.50 2.21 0.87
N ILE A 342 -14.59 1.67 0.32
CA ILE A 342 -15.84 2.41 0.13
C ILE A 342 -16.42 2.87 1.49
N PRO A 343 -16.74 1.96 2.44
CA PRO A 343 -17.22 2.38 3.74
C PRO A 343 -16.15 3.09 4.58
N GLU A 344 -14.86 2.82 4.40
CA GLU A 344 -13.81 3.59 5.11
C GLU A 344 -13.71 5.03 4.63
N LEU A 345 -13.81 5.30 3.32
CA LEU A 345 -13.84 6.68 2.83
C LEU A 345 -15.09 7.41 3.34
N MET A 346 -16.25 6.75 3.31
CA MET A 346 -17.48 7.28 3.92
C MET A 346 -17.30 7.59 5.40
N ARG A 347 -16.67 6.68 6.16
CA ARG A 347 -16.39 6.89 7.58
C ARG A 347 -15.48 8.08 7.80
N LEU A 348 -14.38 8.20 7.04
CA LEU A 348 -13.44 9.30 7.17
C LEU A 348 -14.11 10.63 6.86
N LEU A 349 -14.86 10.72 5.76
CA LEU A 349 -15.56 11.94 5.35
C LEU A 349 -16.66 12.35 6.36
N ILE A 350 -17.46 11.40 6.86
CA ILE A 350 -18.56 11.71 7.78
C ILE A 350 -18.05 11.91 9.21
N ASP A 351 -17.34 10.93 9.74
CA ASP A 351 -17.03 10.89 11.17
C ASP A 351 -15.83 11.79 11.53
N GLU A 352 -14.84 11.95 10.65
CA GLU A 352 -13.63 12.75 10.91
C GLU A 352 -13.66 14.14 10.24
N GLU A 353 -14.22 14.22 9.02
CA GLU A 353 -14.29 15.48 8.26
C GLU A 353 -15.65 16.19 8.37
N ALA A 354 -16.61 15.57 9.07
CA ALA A 354 -17.94 16.12 9.37
C ALA A 354 -18.77 16.49 8.13
N LEU A 355 -18.67 15.71 7.04
CA LEU A 355 -19.54 15.84 5.88
C LEU A 355 -20.90 15.19 6.13
N GLU A 356 -21.92 15.76 5.48
CA GLU A 356 -23.23 15.13 5.38
C GLU A 356 -23.18 13.87 4.50
N TRP A 357 -24.08 12.92 4.78
CA TRP A 357 -24.10 11.62 4.10
C TRP A 357 -24.13 11.75 2.57
N ASP A 358 -25.05 12.56 2.04
CA ASP A 358 -25.28 12.62 0.59
C ASP A 358 -24.07 13.26 -0.13
N GLU A 359 -23.40 14.22 0.50
CA GLU A 359 -22.14 14.82 -0.01
C GLU A 359 -21.02 13.78 -0.02
N ALA A 360 -20.80 13.10 1.11
CA ALA A 360 -19.77 12.06 1.23
C ALA A 360 -20.01 10.90 0.23
N TRP A 361 -21.27 10.49 0.06
CA TRP A 361 -21.63 9.41 -0.85
C TRP A 361 -21.42 9.79 -2.31
N GLN A 362 -21.72 11.04 -2.69
CA GLN A 362 -21.43 11.54 -4.03
C GLN A 362 -19.92 11.53 -4.30
N ILE A 363 -19.11 12.02 -3.36
CA ILE A 363 -17.64 11.98 -3.48
C ILE A 363 -17.17 10.54 -3.65
N CYS A 364 -17.66 9.61 -2.81
CA CYS A 364 -17.31 8.20 -2.85
C CYS A 364 -17.57 7.60 -4.25
N ARG A 365 -18.80 7.73 -4.77
CA ARG A 365 -19.21 7.17 -6.07
C ARG A 365 -18.46 7.75 -7.27
N GLN A 366 -17.94 8.97 -7.15
CA GLN A 366 -17.17 9.61 -8.23
C GLN A 366 -15.67 9.31 -8.14
N THR A 367 -15.20 8.78 -7.02
CA THR A 367 -13.78 8.54 -6.74
C THR A 367 -13.36 7.11 -7.11
N PHE A 368 -14.22 6.12 -6.83
CA PHE A 368 -13.87 4.71 -6.98
C PHE A 368 -14.18 4.16 -8.38
N ALA A 369 -13.33 3.22 -8.80
CA ALA A 369 -13.59 2.31 -9.91
C ALA A 369 -13.14 0.90 -9.49
N TYR A 370 -13.85 -0.13 -9.98
CA TYR A 370 -13.63 -1.52 -9.59
C TYR A 370 -13.29 -2.39 -10.80
N THR A 371 -12.25 -3.21 -10.66
CA THR A 371 -11.89 -4.25 -11.64
C THR A 371 -12.16 -5.62 -11.04
N ASN A 372 -13.07 -6.38 -11.64
CA ASN A 372 -13.30 -7.78 -11.32
C ASN A 372 -12.36 -8.68 -12.14
N HIS A 373 -11.81 -9.72 -11.50
CA HIS A 373 -10.96 -10.73 -12.15
C HIS A 373 -11.54 -12.14 -12.11
N THR A 374 -12.73 -12.33 -11.55
CA THR A 374 -13.32 -13.67 -11.34
C THR A 374 -14.67 -13.81 -12.02
N VAL A 375 -14.79 -14.88 -12.81
CA VAL A 375 -16.06 -15.29 -13.42
C VAL A 375 -16.87 -16.25 -12.55
N LEU A 376 -16.22 -16.88 -11.57
CA LEU A 376 -16.81 -17.92 -10.72
C LEU A 376 -17.52 -17.29 -9.52
N PRO A 377 -18.86 -17.41 -9.39
CA PRO A 377 -19.61 -16.79 -8.29
C PRO A 377 -19.19 -17.26 -6.89
N GLU A 378 -18.63 -18.46 -6.78
CA GLU A 378 -18.09 -19.05 -5.56
C GLU A 378 -16.76 -18.44 -5.11
N ALA A 379 -16.02 -17.81 -6.03
CA ALA A 379 -14.76 -17.12 -5.74
C ALA A 379 -14.98 -15.64 -5.38
N LEU A 380 -16.21 -15.15 -5.46
CA LEU A 380 -16.55 -13.79 -5.05
C LEU A 380 -16.48 -13.67 -3.53
N GLU A 381 -15.68 -12.73 -3.04
CA GLU A 381 -15.42 -12.58 -1.61
C GLU A 381 -16.69 -12.22 -0.83
N ARG A 382 -16.90 -12.97 0.26
CA ARG A 382 -18.00 -12.77 1.21
C ARG A 382 -17.44 -12.80 2.62
N TRP A 383 -17.95 -11.92 3.47
CA TRP A 383 -17.60 -11.86 4.88
C TRP A 383 -18.83 -12.07 5.75
N SER A 384 -18.70 -12.89 6.79
CA SER A 384 -19.74 -13.00 7.80
C SER A 384 -20.04 -11.62 8.39
N VAL A 385 -21.33 -11.28 8.47
CA VAL A 385 -21.79 -10.06 9.14
C VAL A 385 -21.30 -10.01 10.58
N GLU A 386 -21.26 -11.15 11.28
CA GLU A 386 -20.79 -11.22 12.67
C GLU A 386 -19.31 -10.85 12.77
N LEU A 387 -18.47 -11.44 11.90
CA LEU A 387 -17.04 -11.15 11.87
C LEU A 387 -16.78 -9.67 11.55
N LEU A 388 -17.43 -9.13 10.51
CA LEU A 388 -17.23 -7.74 10.11
C LEU A 388 -17.78 -6.77 11.16
N ASN A 389 -18.91 -7.09 11.81
CA ASN A 389 -19.46 -6.26 12.89
C ASN A 389 -18.58 -6.27 14.14
N ASN A 390 -18.00 -7.42 14.50
CA ASN A 390 -17.09 -7.51 15.63
C ASN A 390 -15.78 -6.75 15.38
N LEU A 391 -15.22 -6.85 14.16
CA LEU A 391 -13.94 -6.24 13.83
C LEU A 391 -14.05 -4.76 13.42
N LEU A 392 -15.11 -4.40 12.70
CA LEU A 392 -15.32 -3.11 12.04
C LEU A 392 -16.78 -2.64 12.23
N PRO A 393 -17.22 -2.39 13.48
CA PRO A 393 -18.64 -2.15 13.78
C PRO A 393 -19.20 -0.91 13.07
N ARG A 394 -18.39 0.16 12.95
CA ARG A 394 -18.82 1.37 12.24
C ARG A 394 -19.00 1.14 10.74
N HIS A 395 -18.14 0.34 10.12
CA HIS A 395 -18.24 -0.01 8.71
C HIS A 395 -19.48 -0.84 8.43
N MET A 396 -19.87 -1.74 9.33
CA MET A 396 -21.14 -2.47 9.19
C MET A 396 -22.36 -1.55 9.18
N GLU A 397 -22.40 -0.53 10.04
CA GLU A 397 -23.49 0.47 10.01
C GLU A 397 -23.56 1.18 8.66
N LEU A 398 -22.41 1.60 8.14
CA LEU A 398 -22.31 2.26 6.84
C LEU A 398 -22.73 1.33 5.71
N ILE A 399 -22.28 0.07 5.71
CA ILE A 399 -22.66 -0.94 4.71
C ILE A 399 -24.18 -1.18 4.73
N TYR A 400 -24.80 -1.31 5.91
CA TYR A 400 -26.24 -1.44 6.01
C TYR A 400 -26.97 -0.22 5.48
N GLN A 401 -26.48 0.99 5.77
CA GLN A 401 -27.08 2.23 5.29
C GLN A 401 -26.92 2.43 3.78
N ILE A 402 -25.76 2.07 3.20
CA ILE A 402 -25.55 2.02 1.75
C ILE A 402 -26.54 1.03 1.11
N ASN A 403 -26.69 -0.16 1.70
CA ASN A 403 -27.61 -1.19 1.22
C ASN A 403 -29.07 -0.75 1.25
N ASP A 404 -29.53 -0.17 2.36
CA ASP A 404 -30.91 0.30 2.47
C ASP A 404 -31.25 1.37 1.41
N ARG A 405 -30.36 2.37 1.25
CA ARG A 405 -30.51 3.42 0.23
C ARG A 405 -30.51 2.87 -1.19
N PHE A 406 -29.57 1.97 -1.51
CA PHE A 406 -29.53 1.32 -2.82
C PHE A 406 -30.80 0.52 -3.10
N LEU A 407 -31.27 -0.29 -2.15
CA LEU A 407 -32.50 -1.06 -2.33
C LEU A 407 -33.74 -0.15 -2.44
N HIS A 408 -33.74 1.01 -1.80
CA HIS A 408 -34.77 2.03 -1.99
C HIS A 408 -34.77 2.57 -3.43
N GLU A 409 -33.60 2.89 -3.99
CA GLU A 409 -33.46 3.31 -5.39
C GLU A 409 -33.97 2.23 -6.37
N VAL A 410 -33.61 0.97 -6.15
CA VAL A 410 -34.06 -0.16 -6.98
C VAL A 410 -35.59 -0.33 -6.93
N ARG A 411 -36.22 -0.15 -5.75
CA ARG A 411 -37.68 -0.20 -5.63
C ARG A 411 -38.38 0.86 -6.49
N HIS A 412 -37.81 2.07 -6.58
CA HIS A 412 -38.36 3.17 -7.37
C HIS A 412 -38.28 2.95 -8.88
N GLN A 413 -37.41 2.05 -9.36
CA GLN A 413 -37.37 1.68 -10.78
C GLN A 413 -38.57 0.84 -11.24
N ASN A 414 -39.44 0.42 -10.31
CA ASN A 414 -40.70 -0.29 -10.56
C ASN A 414 -40.56 -1.54 -11.44
N LEU A 415 -39.44 -2.27 -11.26
CA LEU A 415 -39.17 -3.52 -11.95
C LEU A 415 -40.10 -4.62 -11.41
N ARG A 416 -40.86 -5.27 -12.29
CA ARG A 416 -41.82 -6.35 -11.94
C ARG A 416 -41.12 -7.68 -11.69
N ASP A 417 -40.14 -7.70 -10.79
CA ASP A 417 -39.42 -8.91 -10.39
C ASP A 417 -39.39 -9.03 -8.86
N PRO A 418 -40.20 -9.94 -8.28
CA PRO A 418 -40.36 -10.05 -6.82
C PRO A 418 -39.09 -10.52 -6.11
N GLY A 419 -38.14 -11.16 -6.81
CA GLY A 419 -36.89 -11.65 -6.22
C GLY A 419 -35.72 -10.69 -6.36
N LEU A 420 -35.88 -9.59 -7.10
CA LEU A 420 -34.75 -8.72 -7.49
C LEU A 420 -34.00 -8.17 -6.28
N LEU A 421 -34.71 -7.59 -5.30
CA LEU A 421 -34.10 -6.94 -4.14
C LEU A 421 -33.20 -7.90 -3.34
N SER A 422 -33.62 -9.16 -3.18
CA SER A 422 -32.81 -10.18 -2.52
C SER A 422 -31.54 -10.47 -3.31
N ARG A 423 -31.65 -10.60 -4.64
CA ARG A 423 -30.51 -10.91 -5.51
C ARG A 423 -29.52 -9.76 -5.63
N VAL A 424 -29.95 -8.50 -5.56
CA VAL A 424 -29.05 -7.33 -5.72
C VAL A 424 -28.57 -6.72 -4.40
N SER A 425 -29.13 -7.11 -3.25
CA SER A 425 -28.68 -6.64 -1.93
C SER A 425 -27.17 -6.87 -1.73
N MET A 426 -26.51 -6.02 -0.96
CA MET A 426 -25.15 -6.30 -0.48
C MET A 426 -25.14 -7.34 0.63
N ILE A 427 -26.26 -7.48 1.35
CA ILE A 427 -26.43 -8.46 2.40
C ILE A 427 -27.12 -9.69 1.82
N GLU A 428 -26.47 -10.84 1.94
CA GLU A 428 -27.06 -12.14 1.65
C GLU A 428 -27.67 -12.72 2.93
N GLU A 429 -28.97 -13.02 2.86
CA GLU A 429 -29.70 -13.66 3.95
C GLU A 429 -29.53 -15.17 3.87
N GLY A 430 -29.45 -15.84 5.02
CA GLY A 430 -29.20 -17.29 5.11
C GLY A 430 -29.06 -17.73 6.56
N TRP A 431 -28.49 -18.92 6.77
CA TRP A 431 -28.18 -19.40 8.12
C TRP A 431 -27.19 -18.48 8.85
N GLU A 432 -26.16 -18.04 8.15
CA GLU A 432 -25.26 -16.96 8.56
C GLU A 432 -25.36 -15.85 7.51
N LYS A 433 -25.61 -14.61 7.95
CA LYS A 433 -25.68 -13.46 7.04
C LYS A 433 -24.28 -13.12 6.52
N GLN A 434 -24.18 -12.82 5.23
CA GLN A 434 -22.92 -12.46 4.59
C GLN A 434 -22.99 -11.08 3.93
N VAL A 435 -21.88 -10.36 3.96
CA VAL A 435 -21.65 -9.16 3.15
C VAL A 435 -21.00 -9.59 1.83
N ARG A 436 -21.63 -9.25 0.71
CA ARG A 436 -21.16 -9.54 -0.65
C ARG A 436 -20.29 -8.38 -1.14
N MET A 437 -18.98 -8.50 -0.97
CA MET A 437 -18.00 -7.45 -1.31
C MET A 437 -18.05 -6.97 -2.76
N PRO A 438 -18.24 -7.83 -3.79
CA PRO A 438 -18.37 -7.34 -5.16
C PRO A 438 -19.58 -6.45 -5.38
N PHE A 439 -20.68 -6.67 -4.64
CA PHE A 439 -21.90 -5.87 -4.77
C PHE A 439 -21.69 -4.50 -4.13
N LEU A 440 -20.96 -4.45 -3.01
CA LEU A 440 -20.52 -3.19 -2.40
C LEU A 440 -19.68 -2.38 -3.41
N SER A 441 -18.73 -3.02 -4.12
CA SER A 441 -17.87 -2.39 -5.12
C SER A 441 -18.53 -2.02 -6.44
N ILE A 442 -19.71 -2.55 -6.74
CA ILE A 442 -20.50 -2.14 -7.91
C ILE A 442 -21.37 -0.93 -7.56
N VAL A 443 -21.83 -0.84 -6.31
CA VAL A 443 -22.76 0.21 -5.86
C VAL A 443 -22.02 1.49 -5.44
N GLY A 444 -20.91 1.33 -4.72
CA GLY A 444 -19.98 2.42 -4.41
C GLY A 444 -19.02 2.66 -5.56
#